data_AF-M8C4Z7-F1
#
_entry.id   AF-M8C4Z7-F1
#
_cell.length_a   1.000
_cell.length_b   1.000
_cell.length_c   1.000
_cell.angle_alpha   90.00
_cell.angle_beta   90.00
_cell.angle_gamma   90.00
#
_symmetry.space_group_name_H-M   'P 1'
#
loop_
_entity.id
_entity.type
_entity.pdbx_description
1 polymer ?
#
loop_
_entity_poly.entity_id
_entity_poly.type
_entity_poly.pdbx_seq_one_letter_code
_entity_poly.pdbx_strand_id
1 'polypeptide(L)'
;MALPSSTSHGEPPPSPVIVHRTLAFSVRHLANKILNAHAPEWSGEVRNIVYSSDGKSVSVVYRVTLYGTDAEIYREATGTASVEDKGFGDPVQKAEGMAFRRACARLGLGLHLYHEDMS
;
A
#
# COMPACT_ATOMS: atom_id res chain seq x y z
N MET A 1 -40.25 -39.18 -7.99
CA MET A 1 -39.07 -38.87 -7.17
C MET A 1 -38.50 -37.56 -7.70
N ALA A 2 -38.83 -36.43 -7.07
CA ALA A 2 -38.40 -35.10 -7.51
C ALA A 2 -37.12 -34.73 -6.75
N LEU A 3 -36.08 -34.31 -7.48
CA LEU A 3 -34.84 -33.81 -6.90
C LEU A 3 -35.08 -32.43 -6.26
N PRO A 4 -34.52 -32.13 -5.08
CA PRO A 4 -34.59 -30.79 -4.51
C PRO A 4 -33.61 -29.87 -5.23
N SER A 5 -34.12 -28.75 -5.74
CA SER A 5 -33.34 -27.65 -6.31
C SER A 5 -32.52 -27.01 -5.18
N SER A 6 -31.20 -27.17 -5.23
CA SER A 6 -30.27 -26.47 -4.34
C SER A 6 -30.25 -24.99 -4.69
N THR A 7 -30.88 -24.17 -3.84
CA THR A 7 -30.74 -22.72 -3.88
C THR A 7 -29.29 -22.36 -3.56
N SER A 8 -28.49 -22.04 -4.58
CA SER A 8 -27.16 -21.46 -4.37
C SER A 8 -27.35 -20.05 -3.82
N HIS A 9 -27.34 -19.93 -2.49
CA HIS A 9 -27.07 -18.66 -1.82
C HIS A 9 -25.67 -18.22 -2.23
N GLY A 10 -25.58 -17.44 -3.31
CA GLY A 10 -24.37 -16.75 -3.70
C GLY A 10 -23.98 -15.82 -2.57
N GLU A 11 -22.77 -16.03 -2.05
CA GLU A 11 -22.15 -15.11 -1.10
C GLU A 11 -22.17 -13.69 -1.69
N PRO A 12 -22.62 -12.68 -0.93
CA PRO A 12 -22.64 -11.32 -1.45
C PRO A 12 -21.22 -10.91 -1.85
N PRO A 13 -21.04 -10.21 -2.99
CA PRO A 13 -19.71 -9.78 -3.41
C PRO A 13 -19.06 -8.97 -2.29
N PRO A 14 -17.76 -9.18 -2.01
CA PRO A 14 -17.08 -8.43 -0.98
C PRO A 14 -17.24 -6.94 -1.25
N SER A 15 -17.62 -6.19 -0.23
CA SER A 15 -17.83 -4.76 -0.36
C SER A 15 -16.54 -4.09 -0.90
N PRO A 16 -16.65 -3.04 -1.74
CA PRO A 16 -15.51 -2.44 -2.43
C PRO A 16 -14.40 -1.96 -1.46
N VAL A 17 -14.77 -1.64 -0.22
CA VAL A 17 -13.84 -1.30 0.87
C VAL A 17 -12.92 -2.46 1.24
N ILE A 18 -13.42 -3.70 1.23
CA ILE A 18 -12.66 -4.92 1.52
C ILE A 18 -11.70 -5.24 0.37
N VAL A 19 -12.17 -5.14 -0.88
CA VAL A 19 -11.35 -5.40 -2.08
C VAL A 19 -10.18 -4.40 -2.16
N HIS A 20 -10.45 -3.11 -2.01
CA HIS A 20 -9.43 -2.07 -2.02
C HIS A 20 -8.40 -2.25 -0.88
N ARG A 21 -8.85 -2.69 0.30
CA ARG A 21 -8.00 -2.93 1.48
C ARG A 21 -7.11 -4.17 1.32
N THR A 22 -7.60 -5.25 0.72
CA THR A 22 -6.82 -6.46 0.43
C THR A 22 -5.77 -6.18 -0.66
N LEU A 23 -6.14 -5.47 -1.73
CA LEU A 23 -5.19 -5.03 -2.76
C LEU A 23 -4.10 -4.14 -2.16
N ALA A 24 -4.46 -3.20 -1.30
CA ALA A 24 -3.53 -2.32 -0.62
C ALA A 24 -2.49 -3.08 0.24
N PHE A 25 -2.92 -4.09 1.02
CA PHE A 25 -2.01 -4.93 1.81
C PHE A 25 -1.11 -5.80 0.92
N SER A 26 -1.69 -6.46 -0.09
CA SER A 26 -0.97 -7.31 -1.04
C SER A 26 0.09 -6.54 -1.84
N VAL A 27 -0.19 -5.31 -2.25
CA VAL A 27 0.77 -4.47 -3.01
C VAL A 27 1.98 -4.07 -2.16
N ARG A 28 1.81 -3.81 -0.85
CA ARG A 28 2.96 -3.54 0.04
C ARG A 28 3.88 -4.76 0.15
N HIS A 29 3.30 -5.94 0.38
CA HIS A 29 4.06 -7.18 0.52
C HIS A 29 4.73 -7.60 -0.79
N LEU A 30 4.05 -7.37 -1.92
CA LEU A 30 4.61 -7.62 -3.24
C LEU A 30 5.80 -6.69 -3.54
N ALA A 31 5.67 -5.38 -3.26
CA ALA A 31 6.76 -4.44 -3.44
C ALA A 31 7.99 -4.82 -2.59
N ASN A 32 7.80 -5.18 -1.31
CA ASN A 32 8.88 -5.68 -0.45
C ASN A 32 9.54 -6.95 -1.02
N LYS A 33 8.75 -7.89 -1.52
CA LYS A 33 9.29 -9.12 -2.13
C LYS A 33 10.12 -8.83 -3.38
N ILE A 34 9.65 -7.95 -4.26
CA ILE A 34 10.37 -7.54 -5.47
C ILE A 34 11.69 -6.84 -5.09
N LEU A 35 11.63 -5.91 -4.14
CA LEU A 35 12.82 -5.20 -3.66
C LEU A 35 13.85 -6.16 -3.07
N ASN A 36 13.44 -7.07 -2.17
CA ASN A 36 14.35 -8.07 -1.60
C ASN A 36 14.96 -9.00 -2.65
N ALA A 37 14.24 -9.32 -3.73
CA ALA A 37 14.72 -10.21 -4.77
C ALA A 37 15.70 -9.54 -5.74
N HIS A 38 15.48 -8.27 -6.09
CA HIS A 38 16.20 -7.58 -7.17
C HIS A 38 17.18 -6.51 -6.69
N ALA A 39 17.03 -6.02 -5.47
CA ALA A 39 17.88 -5.01 -4.87
C ALA A 39 18.04 -5.31 -3.37
N PRO A 40 18.68 -6.43 -2.97
CA PRO A 40 18.67 -6.92 -1.58
C PRO A 40 19.21 -5.91 -0.56
N GLU A 41 20.05 -4.97 -1.00
CA GLU A 41 20.60 -3.90 -0.17
C GLU A 41 19.68 -2.69 -0.02
N TRP A 42 18.49 -2.70 -0.64
CA TRP A 42 17.55 -1.57 -0.58
C TRP A 42 17.20 -1.21 0.87
N SER A 43 16.91 0.08 1.08
CA SER A 43 16.47 0.57 2.38
C SER A 43 15.18 1.39 2.26
N GLY A 44 14.35 1.27 3.29
CA GLY A 44 13.15 2.07 3.46
C GLY A 44 13.18 2.75 4.82
N GLU A 45 12.93 4.05 4.86
CA GLU A 45 12.97 4.81 6.12
C GLU A 45 11.90 5.91 6.17
N VAL A 46 11.36 6.13 7.37
CA VAL A 46 10.52 7.29 7.66
C VAL A 46 11.42 8.51 7.79
N ARG A 47 11.15 9.53 6.97
CA ARG A 47 11.89 10.80 6.96
C ARG A 47 11.26 11.85 7.84
N ASN A 48 9.94 11.84 7.94
CA ASN A 48 9.19 12.79 8.77
C ASN A 48 7.81 12.26 9.12
N ILE A 49 7.30 12.66 10.28
CA ILE A 49 5.94 12.40 10.75
C ILE A 49 5.35 13.74 11.20
N VAL A 50 4.25 14.16 10.59
CA VAL A 50 3.59 15.43 10.85
C VAL A 50 2.14 15.18 11.21
N TYR A 51 1.73 15.57 12.41
CA TYR A 51 0.33 15.61 12.80
C TYR A 51 -0.30 16.93 12.35
N SER A 52 -1.55 16.89 11.89
CA SER A 52 -2.29 18.11 11.60
C SER A 52 -2.52 18.93 12.87
N SER A 53 -2.66 20.25 12.73
CA SER A 53 -2.86 21.16 13.85
C SER A 53 -4.11 20.87 14.68
N ASP A 54 -5.12 20.23 14.06
CA ASP A 54 -6.35 19.78 14.71
C ASP A 54 -6.25 18.36 15.30
N GLY A 55 -5.10 17.68 15.14
CA GLY A 55 -4.86 16.32 15.62
C GLY A 55 -5.64 15.23 14.88
N LYS A 56 -6.38 15.56 13.81
CA LYS A 56 -7.28 14.61 13.14
C LYS A 56 -6.59 13.74 12.10
N SER A 57 -5.39 14.10 11.68
CA SER A 57 -4.64 13.34 10.68
C SER A 57 -3.15 13.31 10.99
N VAL A 58 -2.49 12.29 10.47
CA VAL A 58 -1.03 12.17 10.46
C VAL A 58 -0.55 11.96 9.03
N SER A 59 0.50 12.68 8.65
CA SER A 59 1.19 12.53 7.38
C SER A 59 2.60 12.01 7.62
N VAL A 60 3.00 11.02 6.85
CA VAL A 60 4.32 10.40 6.90
C VAL A 60 5.03 10.63 5.57
N VAL A 61 6.26 11.14 5.61
CA VAL A 61 7.16 11.16 4.46
C VAL A 61 8.06 9.93 4.56
N TYR A 62 8.07 9.12 3.52
CA TYR A 62 8.85 7.90 3.45
C TYR A 62 9.80 7.92 2.26
N ARG A 63 11.02 7.43 2.46
CA ARG A 63 12.06 7.30 1.44
C ARG A 63 12.33 5.84 1.16
N VAL A 64 12.37 5.48 -0.13
CA VAL A 64 12.90 4.20 -0.60
C VAL A 64 14.18 4.50 -1.36
N THR A 65 15.27 3.83 -0.97
CA THR A 65 16.59 3.96 -1.57
C THR A 65 17.03 2.62 -2.16
N LEU A 66 17.46 2.65 -3.42
CA LEU A 66 18.13 1.54 -4.08
C LEU A 66 19.62 1.87 -4.17
N TYR A 67 20.45 0.90 -3.82
CA TYR A 67 21.90 1.01 -3.92
C TYR A 67 22.36 0.24 -5.16
N GLY A 68 22.86 0.98 -6.15
CA GLY A 68 23.59 0.42 -7.28
C GLY A 68 25.09 0.39 -6.99
N THR A 69 25.85 -0.23 -7.90
CA THR A 69 27.32 -0.28 -7.81
C THR A 69 27.95 1.11 -7.90
N ASP A 70 27.40 1.98 -8.75
CA ASP A 70 27.99 3.31 -9.05
C ASP A 70 27.21 4.48 -8.41
N ALA A 71 25.95 4.28 -8.04
CA ALA A 71 25.09 5.34 -7.52
C ALA A 71 23.97 4.82 -6.62
N GLU A 72 23.57 5.65 -5.67
CA GLU A 72 22.31 5.49 -4.93
C GLU A 72 21.20 6.29 -5.62
N ILE A 73 20.01 5.69 -5.71
CA ILE A 73 18.81 6.37 -6.21
C ILE A 73 17.73 6.24 -5.15
N TYR A 74 17.13 7.36 -4.77
CA TYR A 74 16.02 7.36 -3.84
C TYR A 74 14.81 8.10 -4.38
N ARG A 75 13.63 7.69 -3.93
CA ARG A 75 12.37 8.41 -4.14
C ARG A 75 11.65 8.55 -2.82
N GLU A 76 11.15 9.75 -2.58
CA GLU A 76 10.31 10.05 -1.43
C GLU A 76 8.86 10.18 -1.87
N ALA A 77 7.94 9.82 -0.99
CA ALA A 77 6.53 10.11 -1.14
C ALA A 77 5.86 10.28 0.23
N THR A 78 4.66 10.85 0.20
CA THR A 78 3.87 11.12 1.41
C THR A 78 2.62 10.25 1.42
N GLY A 79 2.26 9.79 2.61
CA GLY A 79 0.97 9.17 2.89
C GLY A 79 0.31 9.88 4.06
N THR A 80 -1.02 9.97 4.04
CA THR A 80 -1.79 10.64 5.09
C THR A 80 -2.91 9.73 5.54
N ALA A 81 -3.12 9.63 6.85
CA ALA A 81 -4.17 8.83 7.46
C ALA A 81 -4.92 9.66 8.51
N SER A 82 -6.22 9.40 8.66
CA SER A 82 -7.00 9.95 9.76
C SER A 82 -6.67 9.22 11.06
N VAL A 83 -6.59 9.96 12.16
CA VAL A 83 -6.40 9.43 13.52
C VAL A 83 -7.68 8.76 14.02
N GLU A 84 -8.84 9.14 13.48
CA GLU A 84 -10.16 8.62 13.88
C GLU A 84 -10.54 7.32 13.14
N ASP A 85 -9.76 6.90 12.14
CA ASP A 85 -10.06 5.70 11.35
C ASP A 85 -9.94 4.42 12.21
N LYS A 86 -11.10 3.83 12.52
CA LYS A 86 -11.25 2.63 13.39
C LYS A 86 -10.74 1.32 12.77
N GLY A 87 -10.11 1.35 11.59
CA GLY A 87 -9.46 0.18 11.00
C GLY A 87 -8.20 -0.28 11.75
N PHE A 88 -7.76 -1.51 11.52
CA PHE A 88 -6.54 -2.10 12.08
C PHE A 88 -5.25 -1.32 11.75
N GLY A 89 -4.30 -1.30 12.70
CA GLY A 89 -3.03 -0.56 12.63
C GLY A 89 -3.16 0.88 13.15
N ASP A 90 -2.09 1.42 13.71
CA ASP A 90 -2.09 2.83 14.13
C ASP A 90 -2.05 3.78 12.90
N PRO A 91 -2.48 5.04 13.05
CA PRO A 91 -2.52 6.01 11.95
C PRO A 91 -1.16 6.21 11.26
N VAL A 92 -0.05 6.11 11.98
CA VAL A 92 1.31 6.24 11.42
C VAL A 92 1.60 5.05 10.51
N GLN A 93 1.36 3.82 10.95
CA GLN A 93 1.55 2.61 10.12
C GLN A 93 0.72 2.62 8.83
N LYS A 94 -0.48 3.21 8.89
CA LYS A 94 -1.35 3.39 7.71
C LYS A 94 -0.76 4.43 6.76
N ALA A 95 -0.36 5.58 7.27
CA ALA A 95 0.25 6.67 6.50
C ALA A 95 1.59 6.22 5.87
N GLU A 96 2.44 5.54 6.64
CA GLU A 96 3.69 4.94 6.18
C GLU A 96 3.47 3.96 5.04
N GLY A 97 2.51 3.04 5.18
CA GLY A 97 2.18 2.09 4.12
C GLY A 97 1.73 2.73 2.81
N MET A 98 0.99 3.85 2.91
CA MET A 98 0.59 4.63 1.75
C MET A 98 1.80 5.33 1.12
N ALA A 99 2.66 5.94 1.93
CA ALA A 99 3.88 6.61 1.51
C ALA A 99 4.85 5.65 0.81
N PHE A 100 5.08 4.48 1.40
CA PHE A 100 5.93 3.42 0.85
C PHE A 100 5.48 2.99 -0.55
N ARG A 101 4.21 2.63 -0.73
CA ARG A 101 3.69 2.22 -2.05
C ARG A 101 3.87 3.31 -3.11
N ARG A 102 3.63 4.57 -2.74
CA ARG A 102 3.83 5.73 -3.62
C ARG A 102 5.31 5.96 -3.96
N ALA A 103 6.21 5.75 -3.00
CA ALA A 103 7.66 5.85 -3.23
C ALA A 103 8.15 4.74 -4.19
N CYS A 104 7.69 3.49 -3.99
CA CYS A 104 7.96 2.38 -4.91
C CYS A 104 7.44 2.64 -6.33
N ALA A 105 6.22 3.18 -6.46
CA ALA A 105 5.65 3.53 -7.76
C ALA A 105 6.50 4.57 -8.51
N ARG A 106 7.11 5.53 -7.79
CA ARG A 106 8.02 6.54 -8.38
C ARG A 106 9.36 5.96 -8.86
N LEU A 107 9.73 4.77 -8.41
CA LEU A 107 10.87 4.00 -8.92
C LEU A 107 10.50 3.14 -10.15
N GLY A 108 9.23 3.17 -10.58
CA GLY A 108 8.73 2.33 -11.68
C GLY A 108 8.30 0.93 -11.24
N LEU A 109 8.34 0.63 -9.93
CA LEU A 109 7.91 -0.66 -9.39
C LEU A 109 6.37 -0.72 -9.35
N GLY A 110 5.79 -1.68 -10.06
CA GLY A 110 4.34 -1.91 -10.06
C GLY A 110 3.53 -0.83 -10.78
N LEU A 111 4.13 -0.04 -11.69
CA LEU A 111 3.42 0.99 -12.47
C LEU A 111 2.23 0.40 -13.25
N HIS A 112 2.36 -0.84 -13.74
CA HIS A 112 1.28 -1.57 -14.41
C HIS A 112 0.10 -1.93 -13.48
N LEU A 113 0.30 -2.00 -12.16
CA LEU A 113 -0.77 -2.26 -11.18
C LEU A 113 -1.59 -1.00 -10.83
N TYR A 114 -1.19 0.18 -11.32
CA TYR A 114 -1.91 1.45 -11.15
C TYR A 114 -2.71 1.86 -12.38
N HIS A 115 -2.59 1.14 -13.49
CA HIS A 115 -3.55 1.23 -14.57
C HIS A 115 -4.70 0.28 -14.23
N GLU A 116 -5.85 0.84 -13.88
CA GLU A 116 -7.10 0.12 -14.13
C GLU A 116 -7.14 -0.11 -15.65
N ASP A 117 -7.39 -1.34 -16.08
CA ASP A 117 -7.67 -1.66 -17.47
C ASP A 117 -8.78 -0.72 -17.96
N MET A 118 -8.42 0.33 -18.70
CA MET A 118 -9.39 1.08 -19.51
C MET A 118 -9.76 0.19 -20.70
N SER A 119 -10.69 -0.74 -20.46
CA SER A 119 -11.46 -1.44 -21.48
C SER A 119 -12.94 -1.38 -21.17
#